data_AF-A0A7Y5W4J4-F1
#
_entry.id   AF-A0A7Y5W4J4-F1
#
_cell.length_a   1.000
_cell.length_b   1.000
_cell.length_c   1.000
_cell.angle_alpha   90.00
_cell.angle_beta   90.00
_cell.angle_gamma   90.00
#
_symmetry.space_group_name_H-M   'P 1'
#
loop_
_entity.id
_entity.type
_entity.pdbx_description
1 polymer ?
#
loop_
_entity_poly.entity_id
_entity_poly.type
_entity_poly.pdbx_seq_one_letter_code
_entity_poly.pdbx_strand_id
1 'polypeptide(L)' 'MNRITVYEPLKGELDAVAQPVELIDEAGKRLGHFVPARITSPGEECPYSLEGLEHMQSEVGGRPLKEIWTSLGAK' A
#
# COMPACT_ATOMS: atom_id res chain seq x y z
N MET A 1 4.30 -6.33 -15.87
CA MET A 1 3.35 -5.58 -15.01
C MET A 1 2.09 -5.38 -15.82
N ASN A 2 0.99 -6.05 -15.45
CA ASN A 2 -0.26 -5.99 -16.24
C ASN A 2 -1.01 -4.72 -15.85
N ARG A 3 -1.12 -3.79 -16.79
CA ARG A 3 -1.81 -2.50 -16.62
C ARG A 3 -3.26 -2.64 -17.06
N ILE A 4 -4.19 -2.41 -16.15
CA ILE A 4 -5.63 -2.35 -16.46
C ILE A 4 -6.02 -0.88 -16.54
N THR A 5 -6.49 -0.44 -17.70
CA THR A 5 -6.96 0.94 -17.91
C THR A 5 -8.46 0.98 -17.65
N VAL A 6 -8.85 1.70 -16.61
CA VAL A 6 -10.25 1.89 -16.25
C VAL A 6 -10.85 3.03 -17.08
N TYR A 7 -12.03 2.79 -17.63
CA TYR A 7 -12.80 3.74 -18.42
C TYR A 7 -13.24 4.95 -17.57
N GLU A 8 -13.14 6.17 -18.11
CA GLU A 8 -13.29 7.43 -17.34
C GLU A 8 -14.60 7.53 -16.54
N PRO A 9 -15.78 7.19 -17.10
CA PRO A 9 -17.05 7.18 -16.35
C PRO A 9 -17.07 6.19 -15.18
N LEU A 10 -16.36 5.05 -15.31
CA LEU A 10 -16.29 4.04 -14.26
C LEU A 10 -15.48 4.53 -13.06
N LYS A 11 -14.59 5.52 -13.24
CA LYS A 11 -13.86 6.13 -12.11
C LYS A 11 -14.80 6.83 -11.13
N GLY A 12 -15.81 7.53 -11.63
CA GLY A 12 -16.80 8.22 -10.78
C GLY A 12 -17.65 7.25 -9.95
N GLU A 13 -17.93 6.07 -10.50
CA GLU A 13 -18.59 4.99 -9.77
C GLU A 13 -17.66 4.38 -8.71
N LEU A 14 -16.36 4.20 -9.03
CA LEU A 14 -15.38 3.64 -8.10
C LEU A 14 -15.00 4.60 -6.97
N ASP A 15 -15.02 5.92 -7.19
CA ASP A 15 -14.73 6.95 -6.16
C ASP A 15 -15.71 6.89 -4.98
N ALA A 16 -16.95 6.44 -5.22
CA ALA A 16 -17.95 6.24 -4.16
C ALA A 16 -17.84 4.86 -3.48
N VAL A 17 -17.13 3.92 -4.10
CA VAL A 17 -17.16 2.51 -3.72
C VAL A 17 -15.96 2.21 -2.83
N ALA A 18 -16.17 2.38 -1.52
CA ALA A 18 -15.30 1.79 -0.49
C ALA A 18 -15.46 0.26 -0.38
N GLN A 19 -16.24 -0.34 -1.28
CA GLN A 19 -16.59 -1.75 -1.22
C GLN A 19 -15.74 -2.58 -2.19
N PRO A 20 -15.44 -3.85 -1.86
CA PRO A 20 -14.77 -4.76 -2.78
C PRO A 20 -15.53 -4.89 -4.10
N VAL A 21 -14.79 -4.75 -5.22
CA VAL A 21 -15.28 -4.97 -6.58
C VAL A 21 -14.82 -6.35 -7.05
N GLU A 22 -15.75 -7.15 -7.59
CA GLU A 22 -15.41 -8.43 -8.22
C GLU A 22 -15.00 -8.21 -9.68
N LEU A 23 -13.84 -8.75 -10.06
CA LEU A 23 -13.40 -8.81 -11.44
C LEU A 23 -13.86 -10.14 -12.02
N ILE A 24 -14.62 -10.09 -13.12
CA ILE A 24 -15.11 -11.27 -13.85
C ILE A 24 -14.64 -11.21 -15.31
N ASP A 25 -14.49 -12.36 -15.97
CA ASP A 25 -14.26 -12.44 -17.42
C ASP A 25 -15.58 -12.36 -18.21
N GLU A 26 -15.49 -12.37 -19.55
CA GLU A 26 -16.65 -12.30 -20.45
C GLU A 26 -17.61 -13.50 -20.32
N ALA A 27 -17.12 -14.63 -19.81
CA ALA A 27 -17.92 -15.81 -19.52
C ALA A 27 -18.55 -15.77 -18.11
N GLY A 28 -18.32 -14.71 -17.34
CA GLY A 28 -18.82 -14.52 -15.98
C GLY A 28 -17.98 -15.24 -14.91
N LYS A 29 -16.80 -15.76 -15.24
CA LYS A 29 -15.91 -16.40 -14.26
C LYS A 29 -15.14 -15.35 -13.47
N ARG A 30 -15.16 -15.48 -12.14
CA ARG A 30 -14.40 -14.60 -11.24
C ARG A 30 -12.89 -14.74 -11.46
N LEU A 31 -12.24 -13.63 -11.75
CA LEU A 31 -10.80 -13.46 -11.90
C LEU A 31 -10.12 -12.96 -10.62
N GLY A 32 -10.85 -12.21 -9.79
CA GLY A 32 -10.31 -11.71 -8.52
C GLY A 32 -11.20 -10.66 -7.85
N HIS A 33 -10.67 -10.07 -6.78
CA HIS A 33 -11.29 -8.98 -6.05
C HIS A 33 -10.37 -7.77 -6.05
N PHE A 34 -10.93 -6.60 -6.32
CA PHE A 34 -10.25 -5.31 -6.21
C PHE A 34 -10.96 -4.48 -5.15
N VAL A 35 -10.27 -4.17 -4.05
CA VAL A 35 -10.78 -3.20 -3.08
C VAL A 35 -10.16 -1.86 -3.45
N PRO A 36 -10.93 -0.87 -3.92
CA PRO A 36 -10.41 0.47 -4.10
C PRO A 36 -9.97 0.95 -2.71
N ALA A 37 -8.66 1.08 -2.50
CA ALA A 37 -8.18 1.78 -1.33
C ALA A 37 -8.68 3.22 -1.48
N ARG A 38 -9.59 3.65 -0.60
CA ARG A 38 -9.88 5.06 -0.47
C ARG A 38 -8.54 5.75 -0.24
N ILE A 39 -8.12 6.60 -1.18
CA ILE A 39 -7.08 7.59 -0.92
C ILE A 39 -7.73 8.67 -0.05
N THR A 40 -8.22 8.28 1.12
CA THR A 40 -8.74 9.17 2.17
C THR A 40 -8.07 8.83 3.49
N SER A 41 -6.83 8.37 3.46
CA SER A 41 -5.94 8.83 4.52
C SER A 41 -5.67 10.30 4.17
N PRO A 42 -6.14 11.29 4.95
CA PRO A 42 -5.61 12.64 4.83
C PRO A 42 -4.10 12.46 4.88
N GLY A 43 -3.41 12.92 3.83
CA GLY A 43 -2.08 12.46 3.45
C GLY A 43 -1.30 11.99 4.66
N GLU A 44 -0.88 10.73 4.67
CA GLU A 44 0.17 10.29 5.59
C GLU A 44 1.42 11.07 5.17
N GLU A 45 1.47 12.34 5.58
CA GLU A 45 2.62 13.18 5.47
C GLU A 45 3.68 12.44 6.25
N CYS A 46 4.73 12.04 5.54
CA CYS A 46 5.90 11.48 6.16
C CYS A 46 6.29 12.41 7.32
N PRO A 47 6.33 11.94 8.57
CA PRO A 47 6.66 12.80 9.71
C PRO A 47 8.12 13.28 9.67
N TYR A 48 8.90 12.78 8.72
CA TYR A 48 10.29 13.12 8.48
C TYR A 48 10.44 14.05 7.28
N SER A 49 11.28 15.08 7.43
CA SER A 49 11.75 15.89 6.31
C SER A 49 12.59 15.06 5.34
N LEU A 50 12.73 15.54 4.09
CA LEU A 50 13.61 14.89 3.10
C LEU A 50 15.04 14.75 3.61
N GLU A 51 15.59 15.80 4.22
CA GLU A 51 16.92 15.78 4.84
C GLU A 51 17.01 14.73 5.97
N GLY A 52 15.93 14.57 6.76
CA GLY A 52 15.86 13.53 7.80
C GLY A 52 15.90 12.12 7.23
N LEU A 53 15.21 11.88 6.11
CA LEU A 53 15.24 10.60 5.42
C LEU A 53 16.62 10.30 4.81
N GLU A 54 17.26 11.31 4.21
CA GLU A 54 18.62 11.18 3.66
C GLU A 54 19.64 10.86 4.76
N HIS A 55 19.50 11.51 5.93
CA HIS A 55 20.33 11.23 7.08
C HIS A 55 20.17 9.78 7.57
N MET A 56 18.92 9.33 7.75
CA MET A 56 18.61 7.95 8.19
C MET A 56 19.14 6.90 7.19
N GLN A 57 19.09 7.17 5.88
CA GLN A 57 19.67 6.27 4.88
C GLN A 57 21.20 6.24 4.92
N SER A 58 21.83 7.35 5.31
CA SER A 58 23.29 7.47 5.42
C SER A 58 23.86 6.83 6.69
N GLU A 59 23.02 6.49 7.68
CA GLU A 59 23.45 5.83 8.90
C GLU A 59 24.03 4.44 8.60
N VAL A 60 25.34 4.31 8.73
CA VAL A 60 26.02 3.01 8.67
C VAL A 60 25.94 2.37 10.05
N GLY A 61 24.91 1.55 10.22
CA GLY A 61 24.65 0.89 11.49
C GLY A 61 23.46 -0.04 11.40
N GLY A 62 23.48 -1.07 12.24
CA GLY A 62 22.42 -2.05 12.33
C GLY A 62 22.83 -3.10 13.34
N ARG A 63 21.84 -3.76 13.94
CA ARG A 63 22.09 -4.91 14.81
C ARG A 63 21.48 -6.14 14.16
N PRO A 64 22.10 -7.33 14.31
CA PRO A 64 21.48 -8.57 13.88
C PRO A 64 20.07 -8.71 14.47
N LEU A 65 19.15 -9.21 13.66
CA LEU A 65 17.75 -9.38 14.05
C LEU A 65 17.59 -10.18 15.36
N LYS A 66 18.48 -11.17 15.57
CA LYS A 66 18.57 -11.95 16.81
C LYS A 66 18.81 -11.07 18.04
N GLU A 67 19.75 -10.12 17.95
CA GLU A 67 20.05 -9.23 19.07
C GLU A 67 18.92 -8.25 19.35
N ILE A 68 18.26 -7.76 18.30
CA ILE A 68 17.08 -6.89 18.41
C ILE A 68 15.97 -7.65 19.16
N TRP A 69 15.68 -8.89 18.77
CA TRP A 69 14.69 -9.72 19.45
C TRP A 69 15.02 -9.98 20.91
N THR A 70 16.28 -10.28 21.24
CA THR A 70 16.71 -10.42 22.63
C THR A 70 16.52 -9.12 23.42
N SER A 71 16.88 -7.95 22.86
CA SER A 71 16.65 -6.65 23.50
C SER A 71 15.16 -6.33 23.70
N LEU A 72 14.29 -6.82 22.81
CA LEU A 72 12.84 -6.66 22.91
C LEU A 72 12.16 -7.70 23.82
N GLY A 73 12.92 -8.60 24.45
CA GLY A 73 12.39 -9.62 25.34
C GLY A 73 11.73 -10.81 24.64
N ALA A 74 11.93 -10.97 23.33
CA ALA A 74 11.54 -12.19 22.63
C ALA A 74 12.50 -13.33 23.01
N LYS A 75 11.93 -14.48 23.36
CA LYS A 75 12.67 -15.71 23.71
C LYS A 75 12.96 -16.56 22.49
#